data_AF-A0A6V7K6A8-F1
#
_entry.id   AF-A0A6V7K6A8-F1
#
_cell.length_a   1.000
_cell.length_b   1.000
_cell.length_c   1.000
_cell.angle_alpha   90.00
_cell.angle_beta   90.00
_cell.angle_gamma   90.00
#
_symmetry.space_group_name_H-M   'P 1'
#
loop_
_entity.id
_entity.type
_entity.pdbx_description
1 polymer ?
#
loop_
_entity_poly.entity_id
_entity_poly.type
_entity_poly.pdbx_seq_one_letter_code
_entity_poly.pdbx_strand_id
1 'polypeptide(L)'
;ANAKPSDGAKNDRKDERRKKASSGKAGGGSQGRETKTKSTKKKYNPGKNQDYDSDDDRTTKTTEKVELILVTEEEVKNELNKDENLAEIEGFVDQLTEHLQPKLNKIAHALAEQLAVATKTNNLTEVEERLNMITSNVRIFDKGIKSIVNKDCQAQLSKYLMKTSGIDFINDILKLAAQQNVVQYPTNLTTESRQKMLLELPKDVMEPLSNLHKAVTKGSVEEFLNFVEPAMASCCLALKKWDKKREKAVVLGHRQAMLEQLNETQDPALALHLVTSVLFTAATQTALHMSGRHVSAVLAFLQGSLEGETAGKLARYH
;
A
#
# COMPACT_ATOMS: atom_id res chain seq x y z
N ALA A 1 0.71 72.04 57.98
CA ALA A 1 0.31 72.50 56.63
C ALA A 1 0.99 71.56 55.62
N ASN A 2 0.37 71.02 54.56
CA ASN A 2 -0.75 71.46 53.70
C ASN A 2 -0.33 72.38 52.52
N ALA A 3 0.08 71.78 51.40
CA ALA A 3 -0.19 72.26 50.02
C ALA A 3 0.11 71.16 48.96
N LYS A 4 -0.60 71.22 47.83
CA LYS A 4 -0.47 70.49 46.54
C LYS A 4 -0.85 71.49 45.42
N PRO A 5 -0.83 71.19 44.09
CA PRO A 5 -0.44 69.97 43.35
C PRO A 5 0.86 70.30 42.52
N SER A 6 1.13 69.99 41.23
CA SER A 6 0.46 69.24 40.13
C SER A 6 1.48 68.74 39.07
N ASP A 7 0.99 68.01 38.06
CA ASP A 7 1.45 67.83 36.65
C ASP A 7 2.94 67.56 36.27
N GLY A 8 3.23 66.78 35.22
CA GLY A 8 2.34 66.00 34.36
C GLY A 8 3.00 65.42 33.09
N ALA A 9 2.48 64.27 32.63
CA ALA A 9 2.59 63.68 31.29
C ALA A 9 3.98 63.58 30.60
N LYS A 10 4.66 62.41 30.71
CA LYS A 10 5.64 61.96 29.69
C LYS A 10 5.96 60.45 29.66
N ASN A 11 4.96 59.55 29.72
CA ASN A 11 5.23 58.10 29.59
C ASN A 11 4.07 57.22 29.06
N ASP A 12 3.33 57.64 28.02
CA ASP A 12 2.24 56.84 27.43
C ASP A 12 2.29 56.79 25.89
N ARG A 13 3.01 55.79 25.34
CA ARG A 13 2.97 55.43 23.90
C ARG A 13 3.14 53.94 23.58
N LYS A 14 3.12 53.04 24.58
CA LYS A 14 3.47 51.62 24.38
C LYS A 14 2.34 50.60 24.57
N ASP A 15 1.37 50.85 25.44
CA ASP A 15 0.37 49.82 25.81
C ASP A 15 -1.01 49.94 25.11
N GLU A 16 -1.35 51.10 24.53
CA GLU A 16 -2.71 51.31 24.01
C GLU A 16 -3.08 50.44 22.78
N ARG A 17 -2.08 50.01 21.98
CA ARG A 17 -2.32 49.13 20.81
C ARG A 17 -2.65 47.68 21.17
N ARG A 18 -2.59 47.28 22.44
CA ARG A 18 -2.85 45.89 22.88
C ARG A 18 -4.34 45.51 23.02
N LYS A 19 -5.28 46.40 22.70
CA LYS A 19 -6.74 46.24 22.93
C LYS A 19 -7.63 46.07 21.68
N LYS A 20 -7.10 45.55 20.55
CA LYS A 20 -7.90 45.28 19.32
C LYS A 20 -7.85 43.82 18.80
N ALA A 21 -7.63 42.85 19.69
CA ALA A 21 -7.48 41.43 19.32
C ALA A 21 -8.46 40.47 20.05
N SER A 22 -9.52 40.97 20.71
CA SER A 22 -10.38 40.15 21.57
C SER A 22 -11.85 40.59 21.63
N SER A 23 -12.54 40.52 20.49
CA SER A 23 -14.00 40.32 20.40
C SER A 23 -14.38 40.03 18.95
N GLY A 24 -15.38 39.18 18.71
CA GLY A 24 -15.89 38.95 17.36
C GLY A 24 -17.10 38.01 17.29
N LYS A 25 -17.94 38.21 16.27
CA LYS A 25 -18.87 37.18 15.76
C LYS A 25 -19.46 37.59 14.40
N ALA A 26 -19.61 36.58 13.52
CA ALA A 26 -20.59 36.44 12.44
C ALA A 26 -20.71 37.52 11.32
N GLY A 27 -21.20 37.06 10.15
CA GLY A 27 -21.64 37.93 9.03
C GLY A 27 -20.85 37.72 7.75
N GLY A 28 -21.26 36.78 6.89
CA GLY A 28 -20.63 36.55 5.59
C GLY A 28 -21.01 37.59 4.53
N GLY A 29 -20.16 37.76 3.51
CA GLY A 29 -20.41 38.65 2.37
C GLY A 29 -19.36 38.49 1.29
N SER A 30 -19.79 38.21 0.06
CA SER A 30 -18.92 38.04 -1.12
C SER A 30 -18.16 39.33 -1.47
N GLN A 31 -16.86 39.22 -1.80
CA GLN A 31 -16.33 39.61 -3.12
C GLN A 31 -14.85 39.20 -3.22
N GLY A 32 -14.49 38.43 -4.25
CA GLY A 32 -13.13 37.95 -4.48
C GLY A 32 -12.29 38.94 -5.29
N ARG A 33 -11.04 39.20 -4.88
CA ARG A 33 -10.10 40.04 -5.65
C ARG A 33 -8.99 39.19 -6.26
N GLU A 34 -9.24 38.70 -7.47
CA GLU A 34 -8.35 37.80 -8.21
C GLU A 34 -6.95 38.39 -8.47
N THR A 35 -5.92 37.66 -8.07
CA THR A 35 -4.53 37.97 -8.41
C THR A 35 -4.15 37.35 -9.76
N LYS A 36 -4.20 38.16 -10.82
CA LYS A 36 -3.91 37.74 -12.20
C LYS A 36 -2.48 37.22 -12.37
N THR A 37 -2.29 35.90 -12.28
CA THR A 37 -1.09 35.22 -12.81
C THR A 37 -1.19 35.12 -14.34
N LYS A 38 -0.08 35.37 -15.04
CA LYS A 38 -0.07 35.34 -16.52
C LYS A 38 -0.11 33.90 -17.03
N SER A 39 -1.20 33.53 -17.69
CA SER A 39 -1.34 32.23 -18.35
C SER A 39 -0.26 32.01 -19.42
N THR A 40 0.54 30.96 -19.27
CA THR A 40 1.47 30.49 -20.30
C THR A 40 0.67 29.78 -21.40
N LYS A 41 0.69 30.34 -22.62
CA LYS A 41 -0.05 29.80 -23.77
C LYS A 41 0.35 28.34 -24.03
N LYS A 42 -0.55 27.39 -23.75
CA LYS A 42 -0.45 26.03 -24.30
C LYS A 42 -0.45 26.12 -25.82
N LYS A 43 0.54 25.54 -26.49
CA LYS A 43 0.51 25.34 -27.95
C LYS A 43 -0.53 24.28 -28.26
N TYR A 44 -1.74 24.71 -28.61
CA TYR A 44 -2.78 23.82 -29.13
C TYR A 44 -2.53 23.61 -30.63
N ASN A 45 -2.42 22.35 -31.06
CA ASN A 45 -2.33 22.01 -32.48
C ASN A 45 -3.75 22.00 -33.07
N PRO A 46 -4.02 22.58 -34.25
CA PRO A 46 -5.37 22.78 -34.75
C PRO A 46 -5.94 21.54 -35.46
N GLY A 47 -7.27 21.49 -35.60
CA GLY A 47 -7.92 20.68 -36.63
C GLY A 47 -9.03 19.74 -36.14
N LYS A 48 -10.25 20.26 -36.02
CA LYS A 48 -11.49 19.50 -36.34
C LYS A 48 -12.67 20.46 -36.60
N ASN A 49 -13.61 19.97 -37.40
CA ASN A 49 -14.88 20.59 -37.81
C ASN A 49 -14.75 21.85 -38.68
N GLN A 50 -14.77 21.62 -40.00
CA GLN A 50 -15.41 22.52 -40.94
C GLN A 50 -16.05 21.65 -42.03
N ASP A 51 -17.38 21.56 -42.05
CA ASP A 51 -18.12 20.75 -43.02
C ASP A 51 -18.32 21.55 -44.30
N TYR A 52 -17.70 21.12 -45.39
CA TYR A 52 -18.07 21.49 -46.76
C TYR A 52 -17.86 20.30 -47.71
N ASP A 53 -18.77 20.20 -48.67
CA ASP A 53 -18.95 19.08 -49.60
C ASP A 53 -18.04 19.24 -50.84
N SER A 54 -17.22 18.22 -51.14
CA SER A 54 -16.43 18.09 -52.38
C SER A 54 -15.79 16.69 -52.47
N ASP A 55 -15.54 16.23 -53.70
CA ASP A 55 -15.17 14.84 -54.02
C ASP A 55 -13.74 14.37 -53.65
N ASP A 56 -13.69 13.07 -53.32
CA ASP A 56 -12.62 12.06 -53.46
C ASP A 56 -11.25 12.19 -52.74
N ASP A 57 -10.54 11.06 -52.76
CA ASP A 57 -9.13 10.79 -52.42
C ASP A 57 -8.66 11.04 -50.96
N ARG A 58 -9.13 10.17 -50.05
CA ARG A 58 -8.57 10.04 -48.69
C ARG A 58 -7.30 9.17 -48.67
N THR A 59 -6.14 9.79 -48.90
CA THR A 59 -4.84 9.16 -48.59
C THR A 59 -4.72 8.80 -47.10
N THR A 60 -4.82 7.50 -46.78
CA THR A 60 -4.67 6.99 -45.42
C THR A 60 -3.20 7.00 -45.00
N LYS A 61 -2.86 7.81 -44.00
CA LYS A 61 -1.54 7.72 -43.34
C LYS A 61 -1.47 6.45 -42.51
N THR A 62 -0.85 5.42 -43.06
CA THR A 62 -0.52 4.18 -42.37
C THR A 62 0.44 4.45 -41.22
N THR A 63 -0.07 4.51 -39.99
CA THR A 63 0.76 4.24 -38.82
C THR A 63 1.18 2.78 -38.88
N GLU A 64 2.47 2.54 -39.08
CA GLU A 64 3.06 1.20 -39.07
C GLU A 64 2.72 0.50 -37.75
N LYS A 65 2.04 -0.64 -37.85
CA LYS A 65 1.83 -1.51 -36.69
C LYS A 65 3.15 -2.19 -36.38
N VAL A 66 3.84 -1.73 -35.34
CA VAL A 66 4.89 -2.52 -34.69
C VAL A 66 4.18 -3.68 -33.98
N GLU A 67 4.11 -4.83 -34.65
CA GLU A 67 3.60 -6.05 -34.03
C GLU A 67 4.61 -6.54 -32.98
N LEU A 68 4.13 -6.78 -31.76
CA LEU A 68 4.97 -7.16 -30.63
C LEU A 68 5.36 -8.64 -30.76
N ILE A 69 6.53 -8.92 -31.32
CA ILE A 69 7.06 -10.29 -31.41
C ILE A 69 7.19 -10.86 -29.98
N LEU A 70 6.39 -11.88 -29.67
CA LEU A 70 6.36 -12.61 -28.40
C LEU A 70 7.14 -13.92 -28.44
N VAL A 71 7.38 -14.44 -29.64
CA VAL A 71 8.17 -15.65 -29.94
C VAL A 71 9.12 -15.30 -31.08
N THR A 72 10.42 -15.35 -30.82
CA THR A 72 11.46 -14.99 -31.80
C THR A 72 11.78 -16.15 -32.74
N GLU A 73 12.41 -15.84 -33.88
CA GLU A 73 12.93 -16.84 -34.81
C GLU A 73 14.05 -17.68 -34.17
N GLU A 74 14.88 -17.05 -33.32
CA GLU A 74 15.94 -17.76 -32.57
C GLU A 74 15.36 -18.82 -31.63
N GLU A 75 14.28 -18.51 -30.88
CA GLU A 75 13.63 -19.47 -30.00
C GLU A 75 13.03 -20.65 -30.77
N VAL A 76 12.34 -20.39 -31.90
CA VAL A 76 11.77 -21.45 -32.74
C VAL A 76 12.86 -22.32 -33.36
N LYS A 77 13.93 -21.70 -33.89
CA LYS A 77 15.09 -22.41 -34.45
C LYS A 77 15.83 -23.24 -33.40
N ASN A 78 15.98 -22.72 -32.19
CA ASN A 78 16.61 -23.44 -31.08
C ASN A 78 15.75 -24.61 -30.55
N GLU A 79 14.42 -24.55 -30.68
CA GLU A 79 13.54 -25.68 -30.35
C GLU A 79 13.58 -26.76 -31.43
N LEU A 80 13.50 -26.38 -32.72
CA LEU A 80 13.55 -27.30 -33.85
C LEU A 80 14.89 -28.05 -33.96
N ASN A 81 16.01 -27.38 -33.67
CA ASN A 81 17.35 -27.99 -33.68
C ASN A 81 17.58 -29.06 -32.58
N LYS A 82 16.61 -29.32 -31.69
CA LYS A 82 16.68 -30.43 -30.71
C LYS A 82 16.31 -31.78 -31.32
N ASP A 83 15.66 -31.80 -32.48
CA ASP A 83 15.37 -33.03 -33.22
C ASP A 83 16.45 -33.22 -34.29
N GLU A 84 17.33 -34.20 -34.08
CA GLU A 84 18.45 -34.51 -34.98
C GLU A 84 17.95 -34.79 -36.41
N ASN A 85 16.76 -35.40 -36.57
CA ASN A 85 16.15 -35.71 -37.87
C ASN A 85 15.72 -34.44 -38.65
N LEU A 86 15.46 -33.32 -37.95
CA LEU A 86 15.16 -32.03 -38.57
C LEU A 86 16.44 -31.24 -38.87
N ALA A 87 17.43 -31.33 -37.98
CA ALA A 87 18.71 -30.63 -38.09
C ALA A 87 19.63 -31.20 -39.18
N GLU A 88 19.54 -32.50 -39.50
CA GLU A 88 20.28 -33.14 -40.60
C GLU A 88 19.89 -32.62 -42.00
N ILE A 89 18.71 -32.01 -42.16
CA ILE A 89 18.21 -31.56 -43.46
C ILE A 89 18.57 -30.08 -43.67
N GLU A 90 19.58 -29.83 -44.51
CA GLU A 90 20.11 -28.49 -44.81
C GLU A 90 19.00 -27.48 -45.19
N GLY A 91 18.93 -26.37 -44.47
CA GLY A 91 17.95 -25.29 -44.69
C GLY A 91 16.49 -25.63 -44.35
N PHE A 92 16.17 -26.83 -43.86
CA PHE A 92 14.80 -27.22 -43.52
C PHE A 92 14.32 -26.57 -42.22
N VAL A 93 15.19 -26.50 -41.19
CA VAL A 93 14.90 -25.79 -39.93
C VAL A 93 14.60 -24.31 -40.17
N ASP A 94 15.27 -23.67 -41.12
CA ASP A 94 15.03 -22.27 -41.48
C ASP A 94 13.65 -22.07 -42.13
N GLN A 95 13.30 -22.91 -43.11
CA GLN A 95 11.96 -22.89 -43.74
C GLN A 95 10.83 -23.21 -42.74
N LEU A 96 11.06 -24.13 -41.80
CA LEU A 96 10.13 -24.41 -40.70
C LEU A 96 10.02 -23.21 -39.75
N THR A 97 11.12 -22.53 -39.45
CA THR A 97 11.14 -21.33 -38.60
C THR A 97 10.31 -20.19 -39.22
N GLU A 98 10.56 -19.85 -40.49
CA GLU A 98 9.81 -18.85 -41.25
C GLU A 98 8.31 -19.18 -41.30
N HIS A 99 7.94 -20.47 -41.42
CA HIS A 99 6.55 -20.89 -41.50
C HIS A 99 5.83 -20.97 -40.15
N LEU A 100 6.56 -21.28 -39.06
CA LEU A 100 5.98 -21.50 -37.73
C LEU A 100 5.98 -20.24 -36.87
N GLN A 101 7.02 -19.40 -36.91
CA GLN A 101 7.11 -18.17 -36.12
C GLN A 101 5.84 -17.27 -36.23
N PRO A 102 5.31 -16.93 -37.44
CA PRO A 102 4.13 -16.07 -37.55
C PRO A 102 2.82 -16.77 -37.15
N LYS A 103 2.80 -18.11 -37.02
CA LYS A 103 1.68 -18.86 -36.44
C LYS A 103 1.76 -18.89 -34.92
N LEU A 104 2.95 -19.14 -34.38
CA LEU A 104 3.23 -19.14 -32.95
C LEU A 104 3.01 -17.76 -32.33
N ASN A 105 3.44 -16.67 -32.98
CA ASN A 105 3.14 -15.31 -32.53
C ASN A 105 1.63 -15.01 -32.51
N LYS A 106 0.85 -15.49 -33.49
CA LYS A 106 -0.62 -15.31 -33.48
C LYS A 106 -1.28 -16.06 -32.32
N ILE A 107 -0.79 -17.26 -31.98
CA ILE A 107 -1.25 -18.03 -30.82
C ILE A 107 -0.83 -17.34 -29.51
N ALA A 108 0.42 -16.89 -29.41
CA ALA A 108 0.94 -16.16 -28.26
C ALA A 108 0.19 -14.83 -28.03
N HIS A 109 -0.16 -14.09 -29.09
CA HIS A 109 -1.01 -12.91 -29.01
C HIS A 109 -2.42 -13.24 -28.50
N ALA A 110 -3.06 -14.27 -29.04
CA ALA A 110 -4.41 -14.67 -28.58
C ALA A 110 -4.40 -15.09 -27.10
N LEU A 111 -3.37 -15.81 -26.65
CA LEU A 111 -3.16 -16.16 -25.24
C LEU A 111 -2.87 -14.92 -24.38
N ALA A 112 -2.03 -14.00 -24.86
CA ALA A 112 -1.73 -12.74 -24.17
C ALA A 112 -2.96 -11.84 -24.05
N GLU A 113 -3.85 -11.80 -25.06
CA GLU A 113 -5.13 -11.09 -24.98
C GLU A 113 -6.08 -11.75 -23.98
N GLN A 114 -6.19 -13.09 -23.97
CA GLN A 114 -7.01 -13.82 -22.99
C GLN A 114 -6.49 -13.60 -21.55
N LEU A 115 -5.18 -13.68 -21.33
CA LEU A 115 -4.55 -13.36 -20.04
C LEU A 115 -4.74 -11.89 -19.67
N ALA A 116 -4.65 -10.97 -20.63
CA ALA A 116 -4.94 -9.55 -20.41
C ALA A 116 -6.41 -9.26 -20.09
N VAL A 117 -7.36 -10.08 -20.56
CA VAL A 117 -8.77 -10.00 -20.16
C VAL A 117 -8.98 -10.58 -18.76
N ALA A 118 -8.42 -11.75 -18.47
CA ALA A 118 -8.49 -12.37 -17.14
C ALA A 118 -7.86 -11.49 -16.04
N THR A 119 -6.75 -10.82 -16.35
CA THR A 119 -6.11 -9.84 -15.45
C THR A 119 -6.82 -8.49 -15.41
N LYS A 120 -7.58 -8.09 -16.44
CA LYS A 120 -8.49 -6.92 -16.35
C LYS A 120 -9.71 -7.19 -15.46
N THR A 121 -10.17 -8.44 -15.35
CA THR A 121 -11.25 -8.80 -14.41
C THR A 121 -10.79 -8.91 -12.95
N ASN A 122 -9.49 -9.06 -12.70
CA ASN A 122 -8.91 -9.00 -11.36
C ASN A 122 -8.46 -7.56 -11.08
N ASN A 123 -8.85 -6.96 -9.95
CA ASN A 123 -8.42 -5.60 -9.63
C ASN A 123 -6.99 -5.58 -9.07
N LEU A 124 -6.02 -5.78 -9.97
CA LEU A 124 -4.59 -5.84 -9.67
C LEU A 124 -4.12 -4.59 -8.90
N THR A 125 -4.67 -3.42 -9.22
CA THR A 125 -4.41 -2.15 -8.54
C THR A 125 -4.90 -2.16 -7.09
N GLU A 126 -6.15 -2.58 -6.82
CA GLU A 126 -6.65 -2.71 -5.44
C GLU A 126 -5.87 -3.73 -4.62
N VAL A 127 -5.48 -4.87 -5.23
CA VAL A 127 -4.65 -5.88 -4.57
C VAL A 127 -3.26 -5.32 -4.27
N GLU A 128 -2.62 -4.61 -5.21
CA GLU A 128 -1.34 -3.95 -4.98
C GLU A 128 -1.44 -2.90 -3.86
N GLU A 129 -2.48 -2.07 -3.85
CA GLU A 129 -2.67 -1.03 -2.83
C GLU A 129 -2.99 -1.61 -1.46
N ARG A 130 -3.80 -2.67 -1.38
CA ARG A 130 -4.07 -3.40 -0.14
C ARG A 130 -2.82 -4.07 0.42
N LEU A 131 -2.05 -4.78 -0.41
CA LEU A 131 -0.79 -5.40 -0.01
C LEU A 131 0.23 -4.34 0.46
N ASN A 132 0.38 -3.24 -0.28
CA ASN A 132 1.24 -2.12 0.13
C ASN A 132 0.78 -1.44 1.44
N MET A 133 -0.53 -1.31 1.67
CA MET A 133 -1.09 -0.82 2.93
C MET A 133 -0.75 -1.77 4.08
N ILE A 134 -0.87 -3.08 3.87
CA ILE A 134 -0.51 -4.09 4.87
C ILE A 134 0.99 -4.04 5.18
N THR A 135 1.89 -4.02 4.18
CA THR A 135 3.33 -3.89 4.43
C THR A 135 3.69 -2.58 5.14
N SER A 136 3.03 -1.48 4.80
CA SER A 136 3.21 -0.18 5.46
C SER A 136 2.80 -0.25 6.93
N ASN A 137 1.66 -0.86 7.23
CA ASN A 137 1.18 -1.07 8.60
C ASN A 137 2.11 -2.01 9.39
N VAL A 138 2.55 -3.12 8.80
CA VAL A 138 3.53 -4.03 9.42
C VAL A 138 4.83 -3.30 9.80
N ARG A 139 5.37 -2.42 8.94
CA ARG A 139 6.55 -1.59 9.24
C ARG A 139 6.32 -0.62 10.42
N ILE A 140 5.11 -0.05 10.54
CA ILE A 140 4.75 0.83 11.67
C ILE A 140 4.62 0.03 12.97
N PHE A 141 3.90 -1.10 12.93
CA PHE A 141 3.66 -1.93 14.10
C PHE A 141 4.94 -2.61 14.59
N ASP A 142 5.84 -3.05 13.70
CA ASP A 142 7.18 -3.53 14.04
C ASP A 142 7.99 -2.50 14.84
N LYS A 143 7.97 -1.22 14.42
CA LYS A 143 8.62 -0.11 15.14
C LYS A 143 7.99 0.13 16.51
N GLY A 144 6.66 0.02 16.62
CA GLY A 144 5.96 0.05 17.91
C GLY A 144 6.38 -1.09 18.83
N ILE A 145 6.32 -2.33 18.35
CA ILE A 145 6.76 -3.54 19.07
C ILE A 145 8.19 -3.37 19.57
N LYS A 146 9.11 -2.91 18.72
CA LYS A 146 10.53 -2.70 19.05
C LYS A 146 10.77 -1.63 20.12
N SER A 147 9.79 -0.77 20.41
CA SER A 147 9.85 0.24 21.47
C SER A 147 9.53 -0.30 22.88
N ILE A 148 8.93 -1.49 22.99
CA ILE A 148 8.60 -2.12 24.28
C ILE A 148 9.84 -2.82 24.85
N VAL A 149 10.22 -2.55 26.10
CA VAL A 149 11.46 -3.09 26.70
C VAL A 149 11.43 -4.62 26.88
N ASN A 150 10.26 -5.19 27.23
CA ASN A 150 10.10 -6.62 27.49
C ASN A 150 10.18 -7.46 26.20
N LYS A 151 11.19 -8.34 26.10
CA LYS A 151 11.46 -9.15 24.90
C LYS A 151 10.46 -10.27 24.63
N ASP A 152 9.90 -10.89 25.67
CA ASP A 152 8.84 -11.89 25.50
C ASP A 152 7.56 -11.25 24.95
N CYS A 153 7.25 -10.04 25.41
CA CYS A 153 6.18 -9.21 24.86
C CYS A 153 6.46 -8.84 23.39
N GLN A 154 7.70 -8.45 23.04
CA GLN A 154 8.08 -8.21 21.64
C GLN A 154 7.83 -9.45 20.76
N ALA A 155 8.23 -10.64 21.22
CA ALA A 155 8.06 -11.89 20.49
C ALA A 155 6.57 -12.29 20.34
N GLN A 156 5.77 -12.14 21.41
CA GLN A 156 4.33 -12.42 21.38
C GLN A 156 3.59 -11.50 20.40
N LEU A 157 3.87 -10.19 20.45
CA LEU A 157 3.27 -9.19 19.55
C LEU A 157 3.70 -9.40 18.09
N SER A 158 4.98 -9.71 17.84
CA SER A 158 5.48 -10.04 16.49
C SER A 158 4.74 -11.25 15.90
N LYS A 159 4.57 -12.29 16.72
CA LYS A 159 3.84 -13.51 16.35
C LYS A 159 2.33 -13.27 16.19
N TYR A 160 1.76 -12.29 16.89
CA TYR A 160 0.37 -11.86 16.70
C TYR A 160 0.20 -11.10 15.37
N LEU A 161 1.05 -10.10 15.11
CA LEU A 161 1.06 -9.30 13.87
C LEU A 161 1.20 -10.16 12.60
N MET A 162 2.03 -11.20 12.64
CA MET A 162 2.14 -12.16 11.54
C MET A 162 0.90 -13.07 11.44
N LYS A 163 0.24 -13.43 12.55
CA LYS A 163 -1.01 -14.20 12.54
C LYS A 163 -2.24 -13.42 12.10
N THR A 164 -2.20 -12.09 12.10
CA THR A 164 -3.24 -11.21 11.54
C THR A 164 -2.78 -10.67 10.19
N SER A 165 -2.10 -9.52 10.16
CA SER A 165 -1.70 -8.82 8.94
C SER A 165 -0.80 -9.64 8.01
N GLY A 166 0.07 -10.50 8.56
CA GLY A 166 0.86 -11.44 7.76
C GLY A 166 0.01 -12.54 7.08
N ILE A 167 -1.05 -13.01 7.76
CA ILE A 167 -2.02 -13.96 7.21
C ILE A 167 -2.92 -13.28 6.17
N ASP A 168 -3.34 -12.03 6.38
CA ASP A 168 -4.09 -11.26 5.38
C ASP A 168 -3.26 -11.10 4.09
N PHE A 169 -1.99 -10.67 4.21
CA PHE A 169 -1.07 -10.51 3.08
C PHE A 169 -0.90 -11.81 2.29
N ILE A 170 -0.55 -12.92 2.96
CA ILE A 170 -0.30 -14.19 2.27
C ILE A 170 -1.59 -14.77 1.65
N ASN A 171 -2.77 -14.46 2.22
CA ASN A 171 -4.04 -14.88 1.65
C ASN A 171 -4.36 -14.15 0.34
N ASP A 172 -4.16 -12.83 0.28
CA ASP A 172 -4.46 -12.04 -0.92
C ASP A 172 -3.52 -12.41 -2.07
N ILE A 173 -2.21 -12.48 -1.80
CA ILE A 173 -1.22 -12.74 -2.83
C ILE A 173 -1.29 -14.18 -3.36
N LEU A 174 -1.66 -15.16 -2.52
CA LEU A 174 -1.96 -16.53 -3.00
C LEU A 174 -3.26 -16.59 -3.81
N LYS A 175 -4.28 -15.79 -3.48
CA LYS A 175 -5.50 -15.69 -4.32
C LYS A 175 -5.17 -15.09 -5.68
N LEU A 176 -4.40 -13.99 -5.72
CA LEU A 176 -3.95 -13.39 -6.97
C LEU A 176 -3.08 -14.37 -7.80
N ALA A 177 -2.08 -14.99 -7.18
CA ALA A 177 -1.21 -15.95 -7.85
C ALA A 177 -2.01 -17.14 -8.42
N ALA A 178 -2.99 -17.65 -7.67
CA ALA A 178 -3.86 -18.71 -8.15
C ALA A 178 -4.77 -18.25 -9.32
N GLN A 179 -5.33 -17.05 -9.25
CA GLN A 179 -6.08 -16.46 -10.37
C GLN A 179 -5.21 -16.27 -11.63
N GLN A 180 -3.97 -15.79 -11.47
CA GLN A 180 -3.01 -15.60 -12.57
C GLN A 180 -2.59 -16.92 -13.23
N ASN A 181 -2.55 -18.01 -12.47
CA ASN A 181 -2.12 -19.34 -12.92
C ASN A 181 -3.29 -20.33 -13.13
N VAL A 182 -4.54 -19.85 -13.11
CA VAL A 182 -5.78 -20.65 -13.30
C VAL A 182 -5.95 -21.79 -12.26
N VAL A 183 -5.30 -21.67 -11.10
CA VAL A 183 -5.38 -22.63 -9.98
C VAL A 183 -6.66 -22.40 -9.17
N GLN A 184 -7.36 -23.49 -8.83
CA GLN A 184 -8.60 -23.43 -8.03
C GLN A 184 -8.29 -23.30 -6.53
N TYR A 185 -9.02 -22.44 -5.82
CA TYR A 185 -8.80 -22.20 -4.39
C TYR A 185 -10.10 -22.04 -3.60
N PRO A 186 -10.14 -22.48 -2.33
CA PRO A 186 -11.32 -22.29 -1.49
C PRO A 186 -11.44 -20.83 -1.01
N THR A 187 -12.68 -20.36 -0.81
CA THR A 187 -12.98 -19.00 -0.34
C THR A 187 -12.20 -18.62 0.92
N ASN A 188 -12.08 -19.57 1.85
CA ASN A 188 -11.36 -19.43 3.12
C ASN A 188 -10.07 -20.26 3.08
N LEU A 189 -8.92 -19.61 3.31
CA LEU A 189 -7.61 -20.26 3.20
C LEU A 189 -7.11 -20.77 4.56
N THR A 190 -7.06 -22.10 4.71
CA THR A 190 -6.38 -22.79 5.82
C THR A 190 -4.87 -22.88 5.54
N THR A 191 -4.08 -23.32 6.53
CA THR A 191 -2.63 -23.53 6.30
C THR A 191 -2.38 -24.66 5.32
N GLU A 192 -3.17 -25.75 5.40
CA GLU A 192 -3.12 -26.86 4.46
C GLU A 192 -3.49 -26.43 3.03
N SER A 193 -4.56 -25.64 2.87
CA SER A 193 -4.96 -25.18 1.53
C SER A 193 -3.93 -24.23 0.91
N ARG A 194 -3.29 -23.35 1.71
CA ARG A 194 -2.17 -22.51 1.25
C ARG A 194 -0.97 -23.36 0.79
N GLN A 195 -0.63 -24.41 1.54
CA GLN A 195 0.46 -25.33 1.17
C GLN A 195 0.14 -26.12 -0.10
N LYS A 196 -1.10 -26.60 -0.25
CA LYS A 196 -1.55 -27.24 -1.50
C LYS A 196 -1.46 -26.27 -2.69
N MET A 197 -2.02 -25.06 -2.57
CA MET A 197 -1.97 -24.04 -3.63
C MET A 197 -0.53 -23.72 -4.06
N LEU A 198 0.40 -23.59 -3.11
CA LEU A 198 1.82 -23.34 -3.42
C LEU A 198 2.42 -24.41 -4.34
N LEU A 199 2.07 -25.69 -4.15
CA LEU A 199 2.56 -26.81 -4.96
C LEU A 199 1.91 -26.90 -6.35
N GLU A 200 0.82 -26.16 -6.59
CA GLU A 200 0.12 -26.09 -7.89
C GLU A 200 0.54 -24.85 -8.72
N LEU A 201 1.44 -24.01 -8.20
CA LEU A 201 1.98 -22.83 -8.89
C LEU A 201 3.30 -23.13 -9.63
N PRO A 202 3.62 -22.41 -10.73
CA PRO A 202 4.93 -22.45 -11.38
C PRO A 202 6.07 -22.15 -10.40
N LYS A 203 7.25 -22.75 -10.62
CA LYS A 203 8.36 -22.75 -9.65
C LYS A 203 8.82 -21.35 -9.24
N ASP A 204 8.92 -20.46 -10.20
CA ASP A 204 9.27 -19.04 -10.09
C ASP A 204 8.29 -18.22 -9.25
N VAL A 205 7.03 -18.64 -9.17
CA VAL A 205 5.99 -18.06 -8.30
C VAL A 205 5.91 -18.79 -6.96
N MET A 206 6.01 -20.14 -6.98
CA MET A 206 5.99 -20.99 -5.79
C MET A 206 7.11 -20.64 -4.81
N GLU A 207 8.34 -20.42 -5.27
CA GLU A 207 9.50 -20.27 -4.38
C GLU A 207 9.47 -18.97 -3.56
N PRO A 208 9.26 -17.77 -4.14
CA PRO A 208 9.07 -16.53 -3.37
C PRO A 208 7.90 -16.60 -2.40
N LEU A 209 6.73 -17.09 -2.85
CA LEU A 209 5.54 -17.20 -2.02
C LEU A 209 5.68 -18.24 -0.90
N SER A 210 6.42 -19.33 -1.14
CA SER A 210 6.76 -20.32 -0.12
C SER A 210 7.67 -19.75 0.96
N ASN A 211 8.63 -18.90 0.60
CA ASN A 211 9.54 -18.27 1.57
C ASN A 211 8.81 -17.22 2.41
N LEU A 212 7.93 -16.43 1.79
CA LEU A 212 7.00 -15.54 2.50
C LEU A 212 6.04 -16.30 3.43
N HIS A 213 5.46 -17.42 2.97
CA HIS A 213 4.57 -18.25 3.79
C HIS A 213 5.29 -18.81 5.03
N LYS A 214 6.53 -19.31 4.87
CA LYS A 214 7.37 -19.78 5.99
C LYS A 214 7.61 -18.66 7.01
N ALA A 215 7.93 -17.44 6.56
CA ALA A 215 8.18 -16.29 7.44
C ALA A 215 6.95 -15.92 8.30
N VAL A 216 5.78 -15.84 7.67
CA VAL A 216 4.49 -15.61 8.34
C VAL A 216 4.19 -16.73 9.35
N THR A 217 4.39 -18.00 8.98
CA THR A 217 4.13 -19.15 9.85
C THR A 217 5.08 -19.22 11.05
N LYS A 218 6.37 -18.87 10.89
CA LYS A 218 7.32 -18.70 12.01
C LYS A 218 6.89 -17.57 12.96
N GLY A 219 6.30 -16.51 12.41
CA GLY A 219 6.03 -15.26 13.12
C GLY A 219 7.18 -14.25 13.05
N SER A 220 8.04 -14.34 12.03
CA SER A 220 9.21 -13.46 11.85
C SER A 220 8.86 -12.28 10.95
N VAL A 221 8.75 -11.10 11.55
CA VAL A 221 8.45 -9.84 10.83
C VAL A 221 9.62 -9.41 9.92
N GLU A 222 10.85 -9.72 10.31
CA GLU A 222 12.05 -9.41 9.53
C GLU A 222 12.15 -10.29 8.27
N GLU A 223 11.96 -11.61 8.41
CA GLU A 223 11.87 -12.49 7.23
C GLU A 223 10.71 -12.09 6.32
N PHE A 224 9.55 -11.72 6.88
CA PHE A 224 8.40 -11.25 6.09
C PHE A 224 8.77 -10.02 5.26
N LEU A 225 9.36 -8.97 5.88
CA LEU A 225 9.74 -7.75 5.16
C LEU A 225 10.82 -7.99 4.10
N ASN A 226 11.68 -9.01 4.27
CA ASN A 226 12.69 -9.40 3.28
C ASN A 226 12.09 -10.19 2.10
N PHE A 227 11.04 -10.98 2.32
CA PHE A 227 10.41 -11.78 1.25
C PHE A 227 9.21 -11.12 0.55
N VAL A 228 8.65 -10.02 1.09
CA VAL A 228 7.53 -9.30 0.46
C VAL A 228 7.88 -8.78 -0.95
N GLU A 229 9.08 -8.22 -1.17
CA GLU A 229 9.43 -7.63 -2.47
C GLU A 229 9.58 -8.70 -3.58
N PRO A 230 10.33 -9.81 -3.38
CA PRO A 230 10.33 -10.94 -4.32
C PRO A 230 8.95 -11.55 -4.56
N ALA A 231 8.14 -11.71 -3.50
CA ALA A 231 6.79 -12.28 -3.59
C ALA A 231 5.84 -11.41 -4.42
N MET A 232 5.88 -10.09 -4.25
CA MET A 232 5.10 -9.14 -5.06
C MET A 232 5.58 -9.13 -6.51
N ALA A 233 6.90 -9.15 -6.74
CA ALA A 233 7.46 -9.20 -8.09
C ALA A 233 7.02 -10.46 -8.88
N SER A 234 6.99 -11.63 -8.24
CA SER A 234 6.50 -12.88 -8.88
C SER A 234 4.99 -12.90 -9.19
N CYS A 235 4.23 -11.92 -8.71
CA CYS A 235 2.81 -11.72 -9.05
C CYS A 235 2.58 -10.46 -9.89
N CYS A 236 3.63 -9.91 -10.51
CA CYS A 236 3.61 -8.68 -11.30
C CYS A 236 3.15 -7.41 -10.53
N LEU A 237 3.44 -7.34 -9.22
CA LEU A 237 3.10 -6.21 -8.34
C LEU A 237 4.33 -5.41 -7.91
N ALA A 238 4.17 -4.09 -7.73
CA ALA A 238 5.25 -3.23 -7.23
C ALA A 238 5.14 -2.98 -5.71
N LEU A 239 6.23 -3.26 -4.97
CA LEU A 239 6.37 -2.77 -3.60
C LEU A 239 6.72 -1.28 -3.60
N LYS A 240 5.85 -0.46 -3.00
CA LYS A 240 6.02 0.99 -2.89
C LYS A 240 7.08 1.29 -1.83
N LYS A 241 8.07 2.12 -2.21
CA LYS A 241 9.21 2.49 -1.36
C LYS A 241 8.73 3.16 -0.06
N TRP A 242 9.41 2.87 1.05
CA TRP A 242 8.99 3.34 2.37
C TRP A 242 9.17 4.85 2.55
N ASP A 243 8.05 5.59 2.59
CA ASP A 243 8.07 7.03 2.88
C ASP A 243 7.88 7.32 4.39
N LYS A 244 9.00 7.62 5.05
CA LYS A 244 9.07 8.07 6.45
C LYS A 244 8.30 9.37 6.71
N LYS A 245 7.95 10.17 5.69
CA LYS A 245 7.08 11.35 5.85
C LYS A 245 5.61 10.95 5.99
N ARG A 246 5.15 10.00 5.18
CA ARG A 246 3.79 9.44 5.25
C ARG A 246 3.55 8.61 6.52
N GLU A 247 4.59 7.98 7.08
CA GLU A 247 4.56 7.25 8.36
C GLU A 247 3.79 8.00 9.46
N LYS A 248 4.12 9.28 9.70
CA LYS A 248 3.45 10.10 10.74
C LYS A 248 1.97 10.32 10.45
N ALA A 249 1.59 10.49 9.19
CA ALA A 249 0.19 10.65 8.80
C ALA A 249 -0.62 9.35 9.00
N VAL A 250 -0.02 8.18 8.73
CA VAL A 250 -0.65 6.87 8.96
C VAL A 250 -0.80 6.58 10.46
N VAL A 251 0.21 6.89 11.29
CA VAL A 251 0.10 6.78 12.76
C VAL A 251 -0.99 7.70 13.32
N LEU A 252 -1.12 8.92 12.81
CA LEU A 252 -2.22 9.83 13.18
C LEU A 252 -3.59 9.30 12.75
N GLY A 253 -3.70 8.71 11.54
CA GLY A 253 -4.91 8.06 11.05
C GLY A 253 -5.35 6.88 11.92
N HIS A 254 -4.43 5.99 12.28
CA HIS A 254 -4.69 4.89 13.23
C HIS A 254 -5.18 5.41 14.58
N ARG A 255 -4.54 6.46 15.12
CA ARG A 255 -4.97 7.08 16.38
C ARG A 255 -6.37 7.67 16.29
N GLN A 256 -6.71 8.33 15.18
CA GLN A 256 -8.03 8.92 14.96
C GLN A 256 -9.12 7.84 14.89
N ALA A 257 -8.91 6.78 14.11
CA ALA A 257 -9.84 5.65 14.01
C ALA A 257 -10.06 4.94 15.36
N MET A 258 -9.00 4.78 16.18
CA MET A 258 -9.13 4.23 17.53
C MET A 258 -9.90 5.16 18.49
N LEU A 259 -9.79 6.48 18.32
CA LEU A 259 -10.56 7.46 19.11
C LEU A 259 -12.04 7.48 18.69
N GLU A 260 -12.33 7.33 17.39
CA GLU A 260 -13.70 7.22 16.88
C GLU A 260 -14.38 5.95 17.41
N GLN A 261 -13.74 4.79 17.30
CA GLN A 261 -14.23 3.54 17.89
C GLN A 261 -14.39 3.61 19.42
N LEU A 262 -13.54 4.39 20.11
CA LEU A 262 -13.63 4.57 21.56
C LEU A 262 -14.82 5.46 21.97
N ASN A 263 -15.28 6.37 21.11
CA ASN A 263 -16.49 7.17 21.34
C ASN A 263 -17.78 6.36 21.10
N GLU A 264 -17.72 5.32 20.27
CA GLU A 264 -18.87 4.49 19.90
C GLU A 264 -19.01 3.21 20.76
N THR A 265 -17.91 2.65 21.26
CA THR A 265 -17.94 1.39 22.02
C THR A 265 -18.69 1.50 23.35
N GLN A 266 -19.47 0.47 23.67
CA GLN A 266 -20.09 0.24 24.98
C GLN A 266 -19.49 -1.00 25.68
N ASP A 267 -18.55 -1.71 25.06
CA ASP A 267 -17.82 -2.81 25.68
C ASP A 267 -16.62 -2.28 26.49
N PRO A 268 -16.56 -2.50 27.83
CA PRO A 268 -15.42 -2.11 28.65
C PRO A 268 -14.09 -2.76 28.24
N ALA A 269 -14.11 -3.98 27.71
CA ALA A 269 -12.88 -4.69 27.33
C ALA A 269 -12.26 -4.07 26.06
N LEU A 270 -13.07 -3.81 25.03
CA LEU A 270 -12.68 -3.05 23.85
C LEU A 270 -12.28 -1.61 24.21
N ALA A 271 -13.00 -0.94 25.12
CA ALA A 271 -12.65 0.41 25.58
C ALA A 271 -11.25 0.44 26.22
N LEU A 272 -10.93 -0.48 27.14
CA LEU A 272 -9.60 -0.56 27.76
C LEU A 272 -8.50 -0.89 26.73
N HIS A 273 -8.78 -1.77 25.77
CA HIS A 273 -7.86 -2.09 24.68
C HIS A 273 -7.56 -0.87 23.79
N LEU A 274 -8.58 -0.12 23.39
CA LEU A 274 -8.45 1.10 22.58
C LEU A 274 -7.72 2.20 23.36
N VAL A 275 -8.09 2.47 24.61
CA VAL A 275 -7.40 3.44 25.48
C VAL A 275 -5.92 3.10 25.62
N THR A 276 -5.59 1.83 25.89
CA THR A 276 -4.20 1.38 26.02
C THR A 276 -3.41 1.60 24.72
N SER A 277 -4.02 1.31 23.57
CA SER A 277 -3.41 1.49 22.24
C SER A 277 -3.22 2.97 21.86
N VAL A 278 -4.17 3.83 22.22
CA VAL A 278 -4.09 5.29 22.04
C VAL A 278 -3.03 5.91 22.96
N LEU A 279 -2.96 5.49 24.22
CA LEU A 279 -1.93 5.93 25.17
C LEU A 279 -0.53 5.47 24.73
N PHE A 280 -0.39 4.23 24.25
CA PHE A 280 0.84 3.76 23.63
C PHE A 280 1.27 4.62 22.44
N THR A 281 0.32 4.96 21.57
CA THR A 281 0.57 5.81 20.40
C THR A 281 0.96 7.24 20.80
N ALA A 282 0.40 7.77 21.89
CA ALA A 282 0.77 9.07 22.44
C ALA A 282 2.19 9.07 23.06
N ALA A 283 2.53 8.05 23.86
CA ALA A 283 3.82 7.93 24.53
C ALA A 283 4.99 7.67 23.55
N THR A 284 4.80 6.77 22.58
CA THR A 284 5.89 6.31 21.68
C THR A 284 5.93 7.03 20.33
N GLN A 285 4.89 7.78 19.97
CA GLN A 285 4.69 8.31 18.61
C GLN A 285 4.68 7.23 17.51
N THR A 286 4.32 5.99 17.86
CA THR A 286 4.18 4.84 16.96
C THR A 286 2.90 4.07 17.26
N ALA A 287 2.24 3.54 16.23
CA ALA A 287 1.05 2.70 16.45
C ALA A 287 1.46 1.26 16.82
N LEU A 288 0.57 0.54 17.52
CA LEU A 288 0.76 -0.85 17.91
C LEU A 288 -0.45 -1.68 17.47
N HIS A 289 -0.20 -2.90 16.98
CA HIS A 289 -1.24 -3.87 16.69
C HIS A 289 -1.16 -5.03 17.69
N MET A 290 -2.18 -5.16 18.54
CA MET A 290 -2.24 -6.17 19.61
C MET A 290 -3.67 -6.66 19.81
N SER A 291 -3.84 -7.87 20.35
CA SER A 291 -5.12 -8.30 20.95
C SER A 291 -5.17 -7.99 22.44
N GLY A 292 -6.37 -8.01 23.03
CA GLY A 292 -6.61 -7.73 24.46
C GLY A 292 -5.69 -8.48 25.45
N ARG A 293 -5.22 -9.69 25.10
CA ARG A 293 -4.28 -10.47 25.94
C ARG A 293 -2.94 -9.79 26.21
N HIS A 294 -2.56 -8.77 25.44
CA HIS A 294 -1.31 -8.02 25.64
C HIS A 294 -1.51 -6.74 26.47
N VAL A 295 -2.74 -6.37 26.83
CA VAL A 295 -3.07 -5.10 27.50
C VAL A 295 -2.31 -4.94 28.81
N SER A 296 -2.28 -5.96 29.69
CA SER A 296 -1.48 -5.93 30.92
C SER A 296 0.00 -5.60 30.67
N ALA A 297 0.64 -6.27 29.70
CA ALA A 297 2.05 -6.06 29.39
C ALA A 297 2.34 -4.67 28.81
N VAL A 298 1.42 -4.11 28.02
CA VAL A 298 1.54 -2.76 27.46
C VAL A 298 1.23 -1.69 28.52
N LEU A 299 0.27 -1.91 29.43
CA LEU A 299 0.03 -1.03 30.58
C LEU A 299 1.23 -1.00 31.53
N ALA A 300 1.88 -2.14 31.79
CA ALA A 300 3.10 -2.21 32.59
C ALA A 300 4.27 -1.43 31.94
N PHE A 301 4.40 -1.47 30.60
CA PHE A 301 5.33 -0.62 29.87
C PHE A 301 4.99 0.88 29.98
N LEU A 302 3.70 1.24 29.90
CA LEU A 302 3.24 2.63 29.97
C LEU A 302 3.29 3.24 31.37
N GLN A 303 3.42 2.44 32.43
CA GLN A 303 3.39 2.91 33.82
C GLN A 303 4.41 4.02 34.12
N GLY A 304 5.59 3.99 33.48
CA GLY A 304 6.61 5.05 33.63
C GLY A 304 6.37 6.32 32.80
N SER A 305 5.33 6.35 31.96
CA SER A 305 4.93 7.48 31.09
C SER A 305 3.55 8.05 31.42
N LEU A 306 2.89 7.53 32.47
CA LEU A 306 1.54 7.92 32.88
C LEU A 306 1.56 8.58 34.26
N GLU A 307 0.67 9.54 34.48
CA GLU A 307 0.40 10.07 35.81
C GLU A 307 -0.12 8.97 36.74
N GLY A 308 0.33 8.95 38.00
CA GLY A 308 0.07 7.85 38.94
C GLY A 308 -1.42 7.55 39.18
N GLU A 309 -2.27 8.58 39.15
CA GLU A 309 -3.73 8.39 39.25
C GLU A 309 -4.30 7.70 38.01
N THR A 310 -3.84 8.07 36.81
CA THR A 310 -4.25 7.47 35.53
C THR A 310 -3.77 6.02 35.42
N ALA A 311 -2.51 5.75 35.79
CA ALA A 311 -1.99 4.39 35.87
C ALA A 311 -2.76 3.54 36.89
N GLY A 312 -3.03 4.08 38.08
CA GLY A 312 -3.79 3.41 39.14
C GLY A 312 -5.27 3.18 38.81
N LYS A 313 -5.88 3.99 37.93
CA LYS A 313 -7.21 3.75 37.36
C LYS A 313 -7.18 2.61 36.34
N LEU A 314 -6.29 2.66 35.36
CA LEU A 314 -6.19 1.65 34.30
C LEU A 314 -5.88 0.26 34.85
N ALA A 315 -5.00 0.16 35.85
CA ALA A 315 -4.65 -1.09 36.52
C ALA A 315 -5.77 -1.70 37.40
N ARG A 316 -6.94 -1.06 37.50
CA ARG A 316 -8.15 -1.60 38.18
C ARG A 316 -9.22 -2.11 37.21
N TYR A 317 -9.05 -1.88 35.90
CA TYR A 317 -9.96 -2.35 34.86
C TYR A 317 -9.46 -3.64 34.17
N HIS A 318 -8.33 -4.19 34.63
CA HIS A 318 -7.70 -5.44 34.20
C HIS A 318 -7.49 -6.36 35.42
#